data_AF-A0A975LKQ4-F1
#
_entry.id   AF-A0A975LKQ4-F1
#
_cell.length_a   1.000
_cell.length_b   1.000
_cell.length_c   1.000
_cell.angle_alpha   90.00
_cell.angle_beta   90.00
_cell.angle_gamma   90.00
#
_symmetry.space_group_name_H-M   'P 1'
#
loop_
_entity.id
_entity.type
_entity.pdbx_description
1 polymer ?
#
loop_
_entity_poly.entity_id
_entity_poly.type
_entity_poly.pdbx_seq_one_letter_code
_entity_poly.pdbx_strand_id
1 'polypeptide(L)'
;MRFFIWDTERIKNTKIYMLGYIYVDSDLNILSQNIIIDDSIDVSNRNAPKRKVNEFRNIATIVFGVKELFDEIRDFFVEDDVIPVCFSKEDFLALNDQLKLANLDIVEGSFLDISNMNFFSEEKVALGKLAIHYDIQHDAHNPLSDALVTYKLLKMKIEENVNLSDYVVSIPCKSKTLMSKRP
;
A
#
# COMPACT_ATOMS: atom_id res chain seq x y z
N MET A 1 11.12 -0.19 16.73
CA MET A 1 10.08 0.42 15.88
C MET A 1 10.56 0.32 14.45
N ARG A 2 9.84 -0.41 13.62
CA ARG A 2 10.15 -0.71 12.21
C ARG A 2 8.97 -0.19 11.39
N PHE A 3 9.17 0.11 10.11
CA PHE A 3 8.08 0.58 9.25
C PHE A 3 7.87 -0.36 8.07
N PHE A 4 6.60 -0.68 7.80
CA PHE A 4 6.17 -1.43 6.64
C PHE A 4 5.43 -0.47 5.69
N ILE A 5 6.12 -0.02 4.65
CA ILE A 5 5.59 0.93 3.66
C ILE A 5 5.14 0.14 2.45
N TRP A 6 3.88 0.29 2.03
CA TRP A 6 3.33 -0.51 0.94
C TRP A 6 2.32 0.26 0.09
N ASP A 7 2.19 -0.18 -1.16
CA ASP A 7 1.27 0.36 -2.16
C ASP A 7 0.73 -0.77 -3.05
N THR A 8 -0.47 -0.60 -3.59
CA THR A 8 -1.15 -1.61 -4.41
C THR A 8 -1.63 -1.09 -5.75
N GLU A 9 -1.43 -1.94 -6.76
CA GLU A 9 -1.97 -1.78 -8.09
C GLU A 9 -3.25 -2.59 -8.27
N ARG A 10 -4.30 -1.94 -8.78
CA ARG A 10 -5.67 -2.45 -8.68
C ARG A 10 -6.44 -2.40 -10.00
N ILE A 11 -7.34 -3.36 -10.16
CA ILE A 11 -8.41 -3.36 -11.16
C ILE A 11 -9.70 -2.87 -10.50
N LYS A 12 -10.33 -1.86 -11.13
CA LYS A 12 -11.60 -1.27 -10.65
C LYS A 12 -11.54 -0.90 -9.15
N ASN A 13 -10.38 -0.36 -8.72
CA ASN A 13 -10.09 0.11 -7.36
C ASN A 13 -10.24 -0.95 -6.23
N THR A 14 -10.36 -2.24 -6.56
CA THR A 14 -10.68 -3.28 -5.56
C THR A 14 -9.82 -4.53 -5.72
N LYS A 15 -9.65 -5.04 -6.94
CA LYS A 15 -8.88 -6.26 -7.18
C LYS A 15 -7.39 -5.94 -7.31
N ILE A 16 -6.63 -6.18 -6.25
CA ILE A 16 -5.18 -6.05 -6.21
C ILE A 16 -4.60 -7.15 -7.11
N TYR A 17 -3.87 -6.75 -8.15
CA TYR A 17 -3.15 -7.70 -9.02
C TYR A 17 -1.64 -7.63 -8.80
N MET A 18 -1.16 -6.57 -8.15
CA MET A 18 0.24 -6.38 -7.83
C MET A 18 0.36 -5.48 -6.59
N LEU A 19 1.34 -5.76 -5.74
CA LEU A 19 1.65 -5.03 -4.51
C LEU A 19 3.16 -4.79 -4.46
N GLY A 20 3.57 -3.62 -4.02
CA GLY A 20 4.96 -3.28 -3.77
C GLY A 20 5.13 -2.87 -2.31
N TYR A 21 6.21 -3.30 -1.67
CA TYR A 21 6.50 -2.87 -0.30
C TYR A 21 7.98 -2.70 -0.02
N ILE A 22 8.24 -1.90 1.02
CA ILE A 22 9.53 -1.63 1.61
C ILE A 22 9.39 -1.84 3.11
N TYR A 23 10.30 -2.62 3.66
CA TYR A 23 10.42 -2.81 5.09
C TYR A 23 11.71 -2.17 5.58
N VAL A 24 11.63 -1.34 6.62
CA VAL A 24 12.76 -0.58 7.14
C VAL A 24 12.88 -0.72 8.65
N ASP A 25 14.10 -0.61 9.16
CA ASP A 25 14.38 -0.60 10.60
C ASP A 25 14.11 0.78 11.25
N SER A 26 14.43 0.89 12.53
CA SER A 26 14.28 2.14 13.29
C SER A 26 15.18 3.28 12.83
N ASP A 27 16.30 2.94 12.20
CA ASP A 27 17.27 3.90 11.66
C ASP A 27 16.96 4.23 10.19
N LEU A 28 15.81 3.76 9.69
CA LEU A 28 15.35 3.91 8.31
C LEU A 28 16.27 3.23 7.29
N ASN A 29 17.03 2.21 7.70
CA ASN A 29 17.72 1.34 6.75
C ASN A 29 16.72 0.37 6.13
N ILE A 30 16.82 0.19 4.82
CA ILE A 30 15.95 -0.74 4.10
C ILE A 30 16.40 -2.18 4.36
N LEU A 31 15.53 -2.95 5.00
CA LEU A 31 15.72 -4.37 5.29
C LEU A 31 15.29 -5.25 4.11
N SER A 32 14.20 -4.88 3.43
CA SER A 32 13.73 -5.60 2.23
C SER A 32 12.88 -4.71 1.32
N GLN A 33 12.88 -5.03 0.03
CA GLN A 33 12.01 -4.44 -0.99
C GLN A 33 11.48 -5.56 -1.87
N ASN A 34 10.17 -5.64 -2.06
CA ASN A 34 9.57 -6.71 -2.83
C ASN A 34 8.40 -6.22 -3.67
N ILE A 35 8.17 -6.93 -4.77
CA ILE A 35 6.94 -6.86 -5.57
C ILE A 35 6.27 -8.21 -5.48
N ILE A 36 4.97 -8.23 -5.24
CA ILE A 36 4.14 -9.44 -5.26
C ILE A 36 3.14 -9.30 -6.42
N ILE A 37 2.97 -10.35 -7.21
CA ILE A 37 1.98 -10.42 -8.30
C ILE A 37 1.01 -11.57 -8.02
N ASP A 38 -0.29 -11.26 -8.01
CA ASP A 38 -1.35 -12.27 -7.96
C ASP A 38 -1.70 -12.75 -9.38
N ASP A 39 -1.19 -13.92 -9.77
CA ASP A 39 -1.37 -14.50 -11.10
C ASP A 39 -2.78 -15.08 -11.31
N SER A 40 -3.61 -15.16 -10.26
CA SER A 40 -5.02 -15.53 -10.40
C SER A 40 -5.87 -14.43 -11.03
N ILE A 41 -5.36 -13.19 -11.04
CA ILE A 41 -6.06 -12.04 -11.60
C ILE A 41 -5.74 -11.88 -13.09
N ASP A 42 -6.75 -12.15 -13.94
CA ASP A 42 -6.60 -11.98 -15.38
C ASP A 42 -6.42 -10.50 -15.78
N VAL A 43 -5.19 -10.17 -16.19
CA VAL A 43 -4.80 -8.88 -16.76
C VAL A 43 -4.64 -8.91 -18.28
N SER A 44 -4.85 -10.05 -18.95
CA SER A 44 -4.50 -10.27 -20.36
C SER A 44 -5.17 -9.30 -21.34
N ASN A 45 -6.38 -8.86 -21.01
CA ASN A 45 -7.19 -7.92 -21.78
C ASN A 45 -7.00 -6.45 -21.37
N ARG A 46 -5.98 -6.14 -20.54
CA ARG A 46 -5.74 -4.82 -19.97
C ARG A 46 -4.33 -4.33 -20.30
N ASN A 47 -4.22 -3.42 -21.28
CA ASN A 47 -2.93 -2.98 -21.81
C ASN A 47 -1.91 -2.54 -20.74
N ALA A 48 -2.31 -1.63 -19.83
CA ALA A 48 -1.40 -1.11 -18.81
C ALA A 48 -1.05 -2.17 -17.72
N PRO A 49 -2.03 -2.83 -17.04
CA PRO A 49 -1.73 -3.91 -16.11
C PRO A 49 -0.89 -5.05 -16.70
N LYS A 50 -1.21 -5.51 -17.92
CA LYS A 50 -0.47 -6.55 -18.63
C LYS A 50 1.00 -6.18 -18.83
N ARG A 51 1.27 -4.95 -19.28
CA ARG A 51 2.63 -4.46 -19.48
C ARG A 51 3.43 -4.50 -18.19
N LYS A 52 2.86 -3.98 -17.09
CA LYS A 52 3.52 -3.95 -15.77
C LYS A 52 3.78 -5.34 -15.22
N VAL A 53 2.79 -6.23 -15.29
CA VAL A 53 2.97 -7.62 -14.86
C VAL A 53 4.13 -8.25 -15.63
N ASN A 54 4.19 -8.08 -16.95
CA ASN A 54 5.30 -8.61 -17.76
C ASN A 54 6.66 -7.98 -17.41
N GLU A 55 6.68 -6.69 -17.10
CA GLU A 55 7.88 -5.95 -16.72
C GLU A 55 8.48 -6.45 -15.40
N PHE A 56 7.64 -6.65 -14.39
CA PHE A 56 8.09 -7.03 -13.04
C PHE A 56 8.10 -8.54 -12.76
N ARG A 57 7.54 -9.36 -13.67
CA ARG A 57 7.36 -10.81 -13.43
C ARG A 57 8.63 -11.54 -12.98
N ASN A 58 9.78 -11.18 -13.52
CA ASN A 58 11.05 -11.87 -13.26
C ASN A 58 11.68 -11.50 -11.91
N ILE A 59 11.22 -10.43 -11.27
CA ILE A 59 11.74 -9.95 -9.99
C ILE A 59 10.71 -9.99 -8.87
N ALA A 60 9.46 -10.35 -9.19
CA ALA A 60 8.36 -10.40 -8.26
C ALA A 60 8.18 -11.81 -7.66
N THR A 61 7.71 -11.85 -6.42
CA THR A 61 7.11 -13.06 -5.85
C THR A 61 5.76 -13.28 -6.53
N ILE A 62 5.58 -14.44 -7.15
CA ILE A 62 4.33 -14.80 -7.82
C ILE A 62 3.49 -15.65 -6.87
N VAL A 63 2.26 -15.21 -6.61
CA VAL A 63 1.28 -15.89 -5.75
C VAL A 63 -0.01 -16.15 -6.50
N PHE A 64 -0.86 -17.02 -5.97
CA PHE A 64 -2.15 -17.37 -6.57
C PHE A 64 -3.33 -17.10 -5.63
N GLY A 65 -3.93 -15.93 -5.80
CA GLY A 65 -5.11 -15.48 -5.07
C GLY A 65 -4.81 -14.62 -3.85
N VAL A 66 -5.84 -13.91 -3.39
CA VAL A 66 -5.73 -12.95 -2.27
C VAL A 66 -5.20 -13.57 -0.97
N LYS A 67 -5.47 -14.86 -0.71
CA LYS A 67 -4.99 -15.52 0.50
C LYS A 67 -3.47 -15.58 0.52
N GLU A 68 -2.86 -16.08 -0.55
CA GLU A 68 -1.40 -16.19 -0.65
C GLU A 68 -0.77 -14.80 -0.69
N LEU A 69 -1.37 -13.85 -1.43
CA LEU A 69 -0.91 -12.45 -1.41
C LEU A 69 -0.92 -11.86 0.00
N PHE A 70 -1.95 -12.13 0.79
CA PHE A 70 -2.04 -11.62 2.16
C PHE A 70 -1.08 -12.36 3.10
N ASP A 71 -0.90 -13.67 2.96
CA ASP A 71 0.03 -14.45 3.77
C ASP A 71 1.47 -13.90 3.68
N GLU A 72 1.88 -13.36 2.53
CA GLU A 72 3.20 -12.72 2.33
C GLU A 72 3.41 -11.43 3.14
N ILE A 73 2.34 -10.75 3.55
CA ILE A 73 2.42 -9.44 4.23
C ILE A 73 1.74 -9.43 5.61
N ARG A 74 1.06 -10.52 5.99
CA ARG A 74 0.25 -10.59 7.21
C ARG A 74 1.06 -10.25 8.45
N ASP A 75 2.28 -10.78 8.54
CA ASP A 75 3.12 -10.67 9.73
C ASP A 75 3.46 -9.19 10.03
N PHE A 76 3.58 -8.35 9.00
CA PHE A 76 3.81 -6.91 9.16
C PHE A 76 2.63 -6.14 9.80
N PHE A 77 1.43 -6.73 9.84
CA PHE A 77 0.25 -6.11 10.45
C PHE A 77 -0.01 -6.56 11.90
N VAL A 78 0.66 -7.62 12.36
CA VAL A 78 0.45 -8.21 13.70
C VAL A 78 1.67 -8.08 14.62
N GLU A 79 2.83 -7.72 14.08
CA GLU A 79 4.02 -7.42 14.89
C GLU A 79 3.89 -6.08 15.63
N ASP A 80 3.98 -6.11 16.96
CA ASP A 80 3.76 -4.95 17.85
C ASP A 80 4.73 -3.77 17.60
N ASP A 81 5.90 -4.04 17.03
CA ASP A 81 6.92 -3.02 16.78
C ASP A 81 7.02 -2.62 15.30
N VAL A 82 6.09 -3.08 14.45
CA VAL A 82 5.97 -2.67 13.05
C VAL A 82 4.82 -1.69 12.88
N ILE A 83 5.09 -0.53 12.29
CA ILE A 83 4.08 0.46 11.93
C ILE A 83 3.79 0.35 10.43
N PRO A 84 2.56 -0.02 10.04
CA PRO A 84 2.13 0.03 8.64
C PRO A 84 2.02 1.47 8.14
N VAL A 85 2.44 1.72 6.91
CA VAL A 85 2.49 3.06 6.31
C VAL A 85 1.97 3.00 4.87
N CYS A 86 1.05 3.88 4.51
CA CYS A 86 0.52 4.04 3.15
C CYS A 86 0.41 5.51 2.75
N PHE A 87 0.34 5.75 1.45
CA PHE A 87 -0.07 7.04 0.92
C PHE A 87 -1.59 7.07 0.73
N SER A 88 -2.31 7.31 1.83
CA SER A 88 -3.78 7.22 1.98
C SER A 88 -4.32 5.84 2.37
N LYS A 89 -5.56 5.85 2.87
CA LYS A 89 -6.31 4.67 3.33
C LYS A 89 -6.77 3.72 2.22
N GLU A 90 -6.60 4.08 0.96
CA GLU A 90 -7.21 3.37 -0.16
C GLU A 90 -6.65 1.94 -0.32
N ASP A 91 -5.37 1.69 -0.01
CA ASP A 91 -4.76 0.36 -0.07
C ASP A 91 -5.39 -0.60 0.94
N PHE A 92 -5.57 -0.14 2.19
CA PHE A 92 -6.28 -0.89 3.20
C PHE A 92 -7.74 -1.17 2.83
N LEU A 93 -8.45 -0.19 2.23
CA LEU A 93 -9.81 -0.42 1.75
C LEU A 93 -9.87 -1.54 0.71
N ALA A 94 -8.93 -1.56 -0.24
CA ALA A 94 -8.87 -2.59 -1.27
C ALA A 94 -8.50 -3.96 -0.71
N LEU A 95 -7.54 -4.02 0.20
CA LEU A 95 -7.15 -5.26 0.88
C LEU A 95 -8.31 -5.85 1.68
N ASN A 96 -8.90 -5.06 2.58
CA ASN A 96 -10.01 -5.51 3.42
C ASN A 96 -11.26 -5.87 2.61
N ASP A 97 -11.52 -5.19 1.49
CA ASP A 97 -12.61 -5.58 0.59
C ASP A 97 -12.37 -6.97 -0.03
N GLN A 98 -11.13 -7.29 -0.43
CA GLN A 98 -10.83 -8.60 -0.99
C GLN A 98 -10.77 -9.72 0.04
N LEU A 99 -10.23 -9.45 1.23
CA LEU A 99 -10.24 -10.41 2.35
C LEU A 99 -11.69 -10.82 2.68
N LYS A 100 -12.60 -9.85 2.79
CA LYS A 100 -14.04 -10.13 2.96
C LYS A 100 -14.63 -10.96 1.82
N LEU A 101 -14.31 -10.63 0.57
CA LEU A 101 -14.83 -11.38 -0.59
C LEU A 101 -14.33 -12.83 -0.61
N ALA A 102 -13.17 -13.10 -0.01
CA ALA A 102 -12.61 -14.44 0.15
C ALA A 102 -13.01 -15.14 1.47
N ASN A 103 -13.90 -14.54 2.28
CA ASN A 103 -14.24 -15.01 3.62
C ASN A 103 -13.02 -15.19 4.55
N LEU A 104 -12.06 -14.27 4.45
CA LEU A 104 -10.91 -14.17 5.33
C LEU A 104 -11.10 -13.04 6.35
N ASP A 105 -10.40 -13.16 7.47
CA ASP A 105 -10.34 -12.10 8.47
C ASP A 105 -9.74 -10.83 7.87
N ILE A 106 -10.30 -9.69 8.24
CA ILE A 106 -9.81 -8.39 7.78
C ILE A 106 -8.65 -7.90 8.64
N VAL A 107 -7.88 -6.97 8.09
CA VAL A 107 -6.88 -6.23 8.85
C VAL A 107 -7.57 -5.16 9.70
N GLU A 108 -7.32 -5.18 10.99
CA GLU A 108 -7.76 -4.20 11.98
C GLU A 108 -6.55 -3.44 12.55
N GLY A 109 -6.80 -2.37 13.31
CA GLY A 109 -5.75 -1.56 13.95
C GLY A 109 -5.61 -0.16 13.35
N SER A 110 -4.38 0.33 13.31
CA SER A 110 -4.05 1.67 12.82
C SER A 110 -2.82 1.65 11.91
N PHE A 111 -2.69 2.69 11.09
CA PHE A 111 -1.57 2.88 10.20
C PHE A 111 -1.20 4.35 10.12
N LEU A 112 0.02 4.64 9.66
CA LEU A 112 0.50 5.99 9.41
C LEU A 112 0.10 6.43 8.00
N ASP A 113 -0.74 7.46 7.89
CA ASP A 113 -1.21 7.99 6.61
C ASP A 113 -0.35 9.19 6.19
N ILE A 114 0.60 8.95 5.28
CA ILE A 114 1.49 9.99 4.75
C ILE A 114 0.69 11.07 4.02
N SER A 115 -0.45 10.75 3.40
CA SER A 115 -1.23 11.73 2.63
C SER A 115 -1.86 12.83 3.50
N ASN A 116 -1.96 12.62 4.82
CA ASN A 116 -2.46 13.61 5.76
C ASN A 116 -1.35 14.49 6.35
N MET A 117 -0.07 14.21 6.04
CA MET A 117 1.03 15.03 6.51
C MET A 117 1.09 16.36 5.77
N ASN A 118 1.43 17.43 6.50
CA ASN A 118 1.54 18.77 5.94
C ASN A 118 2.83 18.88 5.12
N PHE A 119 2.72 18.71 3.81
CA PHE A 119 3.80 19.01 2.85
C PHE A 119 3.63 20.39 2.21
N PHE A 120 2.38 20.87 2.11
CA PHE A 120 2.02 22.17 1.57
C PHE A 120 0.99 22.84 2.48
N SER A 121 0.72 24.13 2.24
CA SER A 121 -0.39 24.86 2.88
C SER A 121 -1.78 24.43 2.37
N GLU A 122 -1.86 23.50 1.41
CA GLU A 122 -3.10 22.98 0.83
C GLU A 122 -3.46 21.59 1.40
N GLU A 123 -4.76 21.29 1.47
CA GLU A 123 -5.29 20.19 2.30
C GLU A 123 -4.94 18.76 1.86
N LYS A 124 -4.69 18.48 0.57
CA LYS A 124 -4.21 17.15 0.09
C LYS A 124 -3.50 17.23 -1.26
N VAL A 125 -2.33 16.59 -1.38
CA VAL A 125 -1.54 16.59 -2.61
C VAL A 125 -1.27 15.16 -3.09
N ALA A 126 -1.40 14.93 -4.40
CA ALA A 126 -1.13 13.63 -5.00
C ALA A 126 0.35 13.24 -4.91
N LEU A 127 0.63 11.94 -4.75
CA LEU A 127 1.99 11.42 -4.59
C LEU A 127 2.95 11.89 -5.69
N GLY A 128 2.51 11.85 -6.95
CA GLY A 128 3.34 12.30 -8.08
C GLY A 128 3.68 13.78 -8.06
N LYS A 129 2.80 14.64 -7.50
CA LYS A 129 3.12 16.07 -7.32
C LYS A 129 4.18 16.27 -6.24
N LEU A 130 4.09 15.52 -5.14
CA LEU A 130 5.10 15.53 -4.08
C LEU A 130 6.45 15.03 -4.60
N ALA A 131 6.45 13.96 -5.40
CA ALA A 131 7.65 13.42 -6.01
C ALA A 131 8.36 14.47 -6.87
N ILE A 132 7.63 15.18 -7.74
CA ILE A 132 8.18 16.28 -8.55
C ILE A 132 8.71 17.41 -7.67
N HIS A 133 7.95 17.80 -6.64
CA HIS A 133 8.32 18.93 -5.78
C HIS A 133 9.63 18.68 -5.01
N TYR A 134 9.82 17.47 -4.51
CA TYR A 134 11.00 17.08 -3.74
C TYR A 134 12.10 16.40 -4.57
N ASP A 135 12.01 16.47 -5.91
CA ASP A 135 12.96 15.85 -6.84
C ASP A 135 13.22 14.36 -6.55
N ILE A 136 12.15 13.64 -6.22
CA ILE A 136 12.19 12.21 -5.97
C ILE A 136 11.88 11.48 -7.28
N GLN A 137 12.82 10.64 -7.74
CA GLN A 137 12.57 9.75 -8.87
C GLN A 137 11.32 8.90 -8.62
N HIS A 138 10.38 8.98 -9.56
CA HIS A 138 9.08 8.34 -9.46
C HIS A 138 8.65 7.74 -10.80
N ASP A 139 8.50 6.42 -10.81
CA ASP A 139 7.83 5.69 -11.88
C ASP A 139 6.38 5.47 -11.47
N ALA A 140 5.50 6.36 -11.91
CA ALA A 140 4.11 6.36 -11.45
C ALA A 140 3.40 5.05 -11.80
N HIS A 141 2.68 4.51 -10.82
CA HIS A 141 1.94 3.26 -10.94
C HIS A 141 2.84 2.00 -11.02
N ASN A 142 4.11 2.11 -10.65
CA ASN A 142 4.92 1.00 -10.19
C ASN A 142 4.82 0.98 -8.67
N PRO A 143 4.18 -0.03 -8.05
CA PRO A 143 3.81 0.04 -6.64
C PRO A 143 5.05 0.05 -5.74
N LEU A 144 6.18 -0.52 -6.16
CA LEU A 144 7.42 -0.39 -5.41
C LEU A 144 8.00 1.03 -5.53
N SER A 145 7.89 1.67 -6.69
CA SER A 145 8.27 3.08 -6.84
C SER A 145 7.35 3.99 -6.02
N ASP A 146 6.05 3.73 -5.96
CA ASP A 146 5.09 4.48 -5.16
C ASP A 146 5.38 4.32 -3.65
N ALA A 147 5.69 3.09 -3.21
CA ALA A 147 6.16 2.82 -1.85
C ALA A 147 7.50 3.53 -1.55
N LEU A 148 8.44 3.61 -2.52
CA LEU A 148 9.73 4.30 -2.37
C LEU A 148 9.55 5.81 -2.17
N VAL A 149 8.64 6.43 -2.92
CA VAL A 149 8.30 7.85 -2.72
C VAL A 149 7.70 8.03 -1.32
N THR A 150 6.75 7.19 -0.94
CA THR A 150 6.11 7.22 0.38
C THR A 150 7.13 7.09 1.52
N TYR A 151 8.09 6.16 1.39
CA TYR A 151 9.20 5.98 2.33
C TYR A 151 10.08 7.24 2.42
N LYS A 152 10.46 7.85 1.29
CA LYS A 152 11.28 9.07 1.28
C LYS A 152 10.55 10.23 1.96
N LEU A 153 9.24 10.38 1.70
CA LEU A 153 8.41 11.39 2.37
C LEU A 153 8.32 11.16 3.88
N LEU A 154 8.16 9.91 4.33
CA LEU A 154 8.21 9.55 5.75
C LEU A 154 9.56 9.92 6.37
N LYS A 155 10.66 9.53 5.72
CA LYS A 155 12.02 9.82 6.18
C LYS A 155 12.24 11.33 6.37
N MET A 156 11.82 12.14 5.40
CA MET A 156 11.89 13.60 5.51
C MET A 156 11.13 14.12 6.73
N LYS A 157 9.92 13.61 7.00
CA LYS A 157 9.10 14.04 8.14
C LYS A 157 9.72 13.65 9.48
N ILE A 158 10.36 12.49 9.55
CA ILE A 158 11.13 12.08 10.74
C ILE A 158 12.34 13.01 10.94
N GLU A 159 13.09 13.33 9.89
CA GLU A 159 14.24 14.24 9.95
C GLU A 159 13.83 15.68 10.33
N GLU A 160 12.63 16.11 9.93
CA GLU A 160 11.99 17.37 10.34
C GLU A 160 11.49 17.35 11.81
N ASN A 161 11.64 16.23 12.53
CA ASN A 161 11.11 16.01 13.88
C ASN A 161 9.59 16.17 13.99
N VAL A 162 8.85 15.80 12.92
CA VAL A 162 7.39 15.79 12.94
C VAL A 162 6.89 14.70 13.88
N ASN A 163 5.90 15.03 14.72
CA ASN A 163 5.25 14.05 15.57
C ASN A 163 4.34 13.13 14.75
N LEU A 164 4.77 11.89 14.54
CA LEU A 164 4.05 10.93 13.70
C LEU A 164 2.70 10.50 14.29
N SER A 165 2.50 10.60 15.61
CA SER A 165 1.24 10.18 16.24
C SER A 165 0.02 10.92 15.70
N ASP A 166 0.22 12.17 15.26
CA ASP A 166 -0.84 13.04 14.75
C ASP A 166 -1.39 12.59 13.40
N TYR A 167 -0.67 11.68 12.74
CA TYR A 167 -0.99 11.16 11.41
C TYR A 167 -1.34 9.66 11.42
N VAL A 168 -1.41 9.05 12.61
CA VAL A 168 -1.87 7.68 12.78
C VAL A 168 -3.40 7.67 12.70
N VAL A 169 -3.94 6.87 11.79
CA VAL A 169 -5.39 6.74 11.56
C VAL A 169 -5.83 5.29 11.64
N SER A 170 -7.10 5.05 11.95
CA SER A 170 -7.65 3.69 12.01
C SER A 170 -7.73 3.06 10.61
N ILE A 171 -7.36 1.78 10.52
CA ILE A 171 -7.50 1.00 9.29
C ILE A 171 -8.99 0.90 8.96
N PRO A 172 -9.42 1.33 7.75
CA PRO A 172 -10.83 1.37 7.44
C PRO A 172 -11.37 -0.02 7.13
N CYS A 173 -12.61 -0.23 7.56
CA CYS A 173 -13.43 -1.36 7.17
C CYS A 173 -14.69 -0.79 6.51
N LYS A 174 -14.95 -1.06 5.22
CA LYS A 174 -16.25 -0.71 4.62
C LYS A 174 -17.35 -1.44 5.39
N SER A 175 -18.13 -0.71 6.19
CA SER A 175 -19.42 -1.21 6.67
C SER A 175 -20.34 -1.27 5.45
N LYS A 176 -20.53 -2.47 4.88
CA LYS A 176 -21.55 -2.64 3.84
C LYS A 176 -22.90 -2.79 4.52
N THR A 177 -23.66 -1.69 4.64
CA THR A 177 -25.11 -1.79 4.61
C THR A 177 -25.53 -2.02 3.17
N LEU A 178 -25.33 -3.24 2.66
CA LEU A 178 -26.16 -3.77 1.58
C LEU A 178 -27.22 -4.64 2.25
N MET A 179 -28.21 -3.97 2.85
CA MET A 179 -29.48 -4.65 3.09
C MET A 179 -30.00 -5.13 1.74
N SER A 180 -30.16 -6.43 1.64
CA SER A 180 -30.79 -7.14 0.54
C SER A 180 -32.05 -6.42 0.07
N LYS A 181 -32.06 -5.95 -1.17
CA LYS A 181 -33.27 -6.09 -1.97
C LYS A 181 -33.14 -7.41 -2.71
N ARG A 182 -33.58 -8.48 -2.04
CA ARG A 182 -34.00 -9.72 -2.70
C ARG A 182 -35.44 -9.50 -3.23
N PRO A 183 -35.80 -10.21 -4.31
CA PRO A 183 -36.85 -9.82 -5.27
C PRO A 183 -38.25 -9.69 -4.69
#